data_AF-A0A1I1ZF03-F1
#
_entry.id   AF-A0A1I1ZF03-F1
#
_cell.length_a   1.000
_cell.length_b   1.000
_cell.length_c   1.000
_cell.angle_alpha   90.00
_cell.angle_beta   90.00
_cell.angle_gamma   90.00
#
_symmetry.space_group_name_H-M   'P 1'
#
loop_
_entity.id
_entity.type
_entity.pdbx_description
1 polymer ?
#
loop_
_entity_poly.entity_id
_entity_poly.type
_entity_poly.pdbx_seq_one_letter_code
_entity_poly.pdbx_strand_id
1 'polypeptide(L)'
;MEQKAIHSFVKDYFRIYGADILFEDNRKLQIQLTEELDQELMNRPFYWQYIKKLNQQPQPLQLTLYTDGMKGPKEQGEPLHFGSPRLHQLFQSAKSKGKTAWLYEQPELGKTHQPVPLYPWLVVNIKVSYLSHQQKDVLLSFGLQLIHGQIVEDMMEHLRSKTLHPVISERTFPMKSLIQLKSGLLRIKKHVEGHIAKEPSEWADLAYQRMAEELHVLEVYYENSSQSEEEYEQEKAAIEARYKPNIGVQIINCGLFYLKDTAL
;
A
#
# COMPACT_ATOMS: atom_id res chain seq x y z
N MET A 1 -5.43 -12.83 -16.45
CA MET A 1 -4.63 -11.61 -16.18
C MET A 1 -4.14 -11.56 -14.75
N GLU A 2 -4.95 -11.95 -13.77
CA GLU A 2 -4.61 -11.79 -12.35
C GLU A 2 -3.48 -12.71 -11.84
N GLN A 3 -3.38 -13.95 -12.31
CA GLN A 3 -2.29 -14.87 -11.93
C GLN A 3 -0.92 -14.39 -12.42
N LYS A 4 -0.85 -13.77 -13.61
CA LYS A 4 0.38 -13.15 -14.10
C LYS A 4 0.82 -11.99 -13.19
N ALA A 5 -0.14 -11.20 -12.70
CA ALA A 5 0.15 -10.13 -11.75
C ALA A 5 0.68 -10.67 -10.42
N ILE A 6 0.12 -11.78 -9.90
CA ILE A 6 0.65 -12.46 -8.70
C ILE A 6 2.09 -12.91 -8.94
N HIS A 7 2.36 -13.57 -10.07
CA HIS A 7 3.69 -14.06 -10.39
C HIS A 7 4.72 -12.92 -10.45
N SER A 8 4.43 -11.86 -11.19
CA SER A 8 5.29 -10.67 -11.26
C SER A 8 5.50 -10.03 -9.89
N PHE A 9 4.44 -9.85 -9.10
CA PHE A 9 4.54 -9.28 -7.75
C PHE A 9 5.45 -10.10 -6.83
N VAL A 10 5.25 -11.43 -6.78
CA VAL A 10 6.03 -12.32 -5.90
C VAL A 10 7.50 -12.30 -6.29
N LYS A 11 7.78 -12.36 -7.59
CA LYS A 11 9.13 -12.26 -8.14
C LYS A 11 9.81 -10.95 -7.75
N ASP A 12 9.14 -9.82 -7.97
CA ASP A 12 9.68 -8.50 -7.69
C ASP A 12 9.91 -8.31 -6.18
N TYR A 13 8.97 -8.77 -5.35
CA TYR A 13 9.10 -8.76 -3.89
C TYR A 13 10.40 -9.43 -3.45
N PHE A 14 10.63 -10.70 -3.86
CA PHE A 14 11.80 -11.45 -3.41
C PHE A 14 13.12 -10.84 -3.92
N ARG A 15 13.14 -10.33 -5.16
CA ARG A 15 14.31 -9.63 -5.71
C ARG A 15 14.64 -8.35 -4.93
N ILE A 16 13.63 -7.53 -4.63
CA ILE A 16 13.81 -6.26 -3.89
C ILE A 16 14.38 -6.51 -2.50
N TYR A 17 13.95 -7.59 -1.82
CA TYR A 17 14.44 -7.96 -0.50
C TYR A 17 15.68 -8.87 -0.51
N GLY A 18 16.38 -8.94 -1.66
CA GLY A 18 17.69 -9.58 -1.78
C GLY A 18 17.67 -11.11 -1.71
N ALA A 19 16.53 -11.75 -1.97
CA ALA A 19 16.46 -13.21 -2.05
C ALA A 19 16.86 -13.69 -3.45
N ASP A 20 17.59 -14.81 -3.49
CA ASP A 20 18.03 -15.42 -4.74
C ASP A 20 16.94 -16.30 -5.33
N ILE A 21 16.62 -16.07 -6.61
CA ILE A 21 15.70 -16.94 -7.36
C ILE A 21 16.52 -18.09 -7.95
N LEU A 22 16.34 -19.29 -7.38
CA LEU A 22 17.03 -20.51 -7.79
C LEU A 22 16.41 -21.11 -9.06
N PHE A 23 15.08 -21.02 -9.18
CA PHE A 23 14.34 -21.52 -10.34
C PHE A 23 13.13 -20.63 -10.60
N GLU A 24 12.91 -20.31 -11.86
CA GLU A 24 11.79 -19.51 -12.35
C GLU A 24 11.17 -20.20 -13.57
N ASP A 25 9.88 -20.46 -13.49
CA ASP A 25 9.01 -20.81 -14.62
C ASP A 25 7.66 -20.08 -14.43
N ASN A 26 6.87 -19.97 -15.49
CA ASN A 26 5.58 -19.27 -15.50
C ASN A 26 4.60 -19.74 -14.41
N ARG A 27 4.79 -20.97 -13.91
CA ARG A 27 3.93 -21.59 -12.89
C ARG A 27 4.59 -21.71 -11.51
N LYS A 28 5.92 -21.63 -11.42
CA LYS A 28 6.68 -22.04 -10.23
C LYS A 28 7.87 -21.12 -9.99
N LEU A 29 8.02 -20.68 -8.74
CA LEU A 29 9.17 -19.94 -8.24
C LEU A 29 9.84 -20.73 -7.12
N GLN A 30 11.15 -20.94 -7.20
CA GLN A 30 11.96 -21.44 -6.09
C GLN A 30 12.93 -20.35 -5.66
N ILE A 31 12.84 -19.97 -4.39
CA ILE A 31 13.57 -18.84 -3.83
C ILE A 31 14.39 -19.31 -2.63
N GLN A 32 15.67 -18.95 -2.60
CA GLN A 32 16.49 -19.02 -1.40
C GLN A 32 16.20 -17.79 -0.55
N LEU A 33 15.63 -17.98 0.63
CA LEU A 33 15.31 -16.86 1.52
C LEU A 33 16.60 -16.26 2.11
N THR A 34 16.55 -14.98 2.45
CA THR A 34 17.52 -14.33 3.33
C THR A 34 17.18 -14.66 4.79
N GLU A 35 18.11 -14.41 5.72
CA GLU A 35 17.84 -14.56 7.16
C GLU A 35 16.62 -13.75 7.61
N GLU A 36 16.52 -12.50 7.15
CA GLU A 36 15.42 -11.59 7.51
C GLU A 36 14.08 -12.11 6.98
N LEU A 37 14.04 -12.57 5.72
CA LEU A 37 12.83 -13.10 5.12
C LEU A 37 12.41 -14.44 5.71
N ASP A 38 13.34 -15.31 6.10
CA ASP A 38 13.00 -16.56 6.80
C ASP A 38 12.43 -16.23 8.19
N GLN A 39 13.05 -15.33 8.97
CA GLN A 39 12.50 -14.91 10.28
C GLN A 39 11.09 -14.30 10.18
N GLU A 40 10.82 -13.53 9.13
CA GLU A 40 9.53 -12.85 8.94
C GLU A 40 8.46 -13.75 8.34
N LEU A 41 8.81 -14.54 7.32
CA LEU A 41 7.86 -15.34 6.57
C LEU A 41 7.67 -16.72 7.18
N MET A 42 8.71 -17.31 7.75
CA MET A 42 8.68 -18.66 8.32
C MET A 42 8.45 -18.60 9.82
N ASN A 43 7.51 -19.41 10.30
CA ASN A 43 7.25 -19.54 11.74
C ASN A 43 8.29 -20.46 12.41
N ARG A 44 9.56 -20.04 12.43
CA ARG A 44 10.68 -20.83 12.98
C ARG A 44 11.45 -20.09 14.11
N PRO A 45 10.77 -19.51 15.12
CA PRO A 45 11.44 -18.71 16.15
C PRO A 45 12.48 -19.50 16.96
N PHE A 46 12.23 -20.77 17.25
CA PHE A 46 13.16 -21.62 18.03
C PHE A 46 14.46 -21.92 17.27
N TYR A 47 14.40 -22.11 15.96
CA TYR A 47 15.59 -22.28 15.12
C TYR A 47 16.50 -21.06 15.23
N TRP A 48 15.91 -19.87 15.05
CA TRP A 48 16.66 -18.60 15.12
C TRP A 48 17.20 -18.31 16.52
N GLN A 49 16.45 -18.62 17.58
CA GLN A 49 16.94 -18.51 18.95
C GLN A 49 18.14 -19.44 19.21
N TYR A 50 18.08 -20.67 18.69
CA TYR A 50 19.14 -21.66 18.88
C TYR A 50 20.43 -21.28 18.11
N ILE A 51 20.30 -20.91 16.83
CA ILE A 51 21.43 -20.49 15.98
C ILE A 51 22.14 -19.26 16.59
N LYS A 52 21.37 -18.26 17.05
CA LYS A 52 21.93 -17.06 17.70
C LYS A 52 22.63 -17.40 19.02
N LYS A 53 22.07 -18.32 19.84
CA LYS A 53 22.69 -18.75 21.10
C LYS A 53 24.01 -19.50 20.90
N LEU A 54 24.11 -20.28 19.82
CA LEU A 54 25.30 -21.09 19.54
C LEU A 54 26.31 -20.40 18.61
N ASN A 55 26.06 -19.16 18.19
CA ASN A 55 26.90 -18.44 17.22
C ASN A 55 27.18 -19.27 15.95
N GLN A 56 26.19 -20.05 15.51
CA GLN A 56 26.28 -20.86 14.30
C GLN A 56 25.91 -20.05 13.06
N GLN A 57 26.38 -20.48 11.90
CA GLN A 57 25.97 -19.86 10.63
C GLN A 57 24.50 -20.15 10.34
N PRO A 58 23.70 -19.12 10.01
CA PRO A 58 22.31 -19.30 9.70
C PRO A 58 22.13 -20.03 8.36
N GLN A 59 21.12 -20.88 8.29
CA GLN A 59 20.70 -21.61 7.09
C GLN A 59 19.23 -21.30 6.81
N PRO A 60 18.96 -20.21 6.07
CA PRO A 60 17.59 -19.88 5.66
C PRO A 60 17.00 -20.95 4.74
N LEU A 61 15.68 -21.13 4.79
CA LEU A 61 14.97 -22.11 3.97
C LEU A 61 14.86 -21.70 2.50
N GLN A 62 14.68 -22.72 1.67
CA GLN A 62 14.21 -22.58 0.30
C GLN A 62 12.68 -22.67 0.27
N LEU A 63 12.06 -21.68 -0.37
CA LEU A 63 10.61 -21.59 -0.54
C LEU A 63 10.25 -21.92 -1.98
N THR A 64 9.30 -22.85 -2.18
CA THR A 64 8.75 -23.18 -3.51
C THR A 64 7.29 -22.74 -3.58
N LEU A 65 6.97 -21.85 -4.51
CA LEU A 65 5.66 -21.22 -4.68
C LEU A 65 5.10 -21.53 -6.07
N TYR A 66 3.83 -21.92 -6.13
CA TYR A 66 3.11 -22.13 -7.41
C TYR A 66 2.14 -20.98 -7.67
N THR A 67 2.41 -20.17 -8.70
CA THR A 67 1.65 -18.94 -9.01
C THR A 67 0.58 -19.14 -10.07
N ASP A 68 0.62 -20.25 -10.80
CA ASP A 68 -0.35 -20.60 -11.83
C ASP A 68 -0.75 -22.08 -11.77
N GLY A 69 -1.86 -22.33 -11.09
CA GLY A 69 -2.54 -23.62 -11.03
C GLY A 69 -2.28 -24.44 -9.77
N MET A 70 -2.99 -25.57 -9.71
CA MET A 70 -2.92 -26.53 -8.62
C MET A 70 -1.57 -27.26 -8.60
N LYS A 71 -0.99 -27.35 -7.41
CA LYS A 71 0.15 -28.20 -7.08
C LYS A 71 -0.11 -29.65 -7.51
N GLY A 72 0.84 -30.28 -8.20
CA GLY A 72 0.76 -31.72 -8.49
C GLY A 72 0.82 -32.56 -7.20
N PRO A 73 0.18 -33.74 -7.13
CA PRO A 73 0.07 -34.52 -5.88
C PRO A 73 1.42 -34.98 -5.29
N LYS A 74 2.52 -34.94 -6.06
CA LYS A 74 3.89 -35.30 -5.61
C LYS A 74 4.85 -34.11 -5.54
N GLU A 75 4.39 -32.92 -5.89
CA GLU A 75 5.26 -31.74 -5.90
C GLU A 75 5.38 -31.17 -4.49
N GLN A 76 6.53 -30.61 -4.13
CA GLN A 76 6.72 -29.88 -2.87
C GLN A 76 6.54 -28.38 -3.11
N GLY A 77 5.96 -27.67 -2.14
CA GLY A 77 5.69 -26.22 -2.20
C GLY A 77 4.24 -25.83 -1.89
N GLU A 78 3.98 -24.52 -1.92
CA GLU A 78 2.72 -23.88 -1.55
C GLU A 78 2.05 -23.22 -2.78
N PRO A 79 0.77 -23.50 -3.09
CA PRO A 79 0.05 -22.76 -4.12
C PRO A 79 -0.30 -21.34 -3.66
N LEU A 80 -0.16 -20.39 -4.57
CA LEU A 80 -0.51 -18.99 -4.36
C LEU A 80 -1.75 -18.61 -5.17
N HIS A 81 -2.71 -18.02 -4.47
CA HIS A 81 -3.91 -17.40 -5.01
C HIS A 81 -4.31 -16.27 -4.06
N PHE A 82 -5.26 -15.42 -4.45
CA PHE A 82 -5.65 -14.27 -3.61
C PHE A 82 -6.17 -14.62 -2.23
N GLY A 83 -6.66 -15.85 -2.02
CA GLY A 83 -7.07 -16.34 -0.71
C GLY A 83 -5.95 -16.97 0.13
N SER A 84 -4.73 -17.11 -0.40
CA SER A 84 -3.68 -17.83 0.30
C SER A 84 -3.11 -16.98 1.44
N PRO A 85 -2.91 -17.55 2.66
CA PRO A 85 -2.31 -16.82 3.78
C PRO A 85 -0.93 -16.26 3.44
N ARG A 86 -0.13 -17.03 2.66
CA ARG A 86 1.20 -16.64 2.23
C ARG A 86 1.18 -15.35 1.41
N LEU A 87 0.27 -15.23 0.43
CA LEU A 87 0.21 -14.05 -0.42
C LEU A 87 -0.17 -12.80 0.40
N HIS A 88 -1.12 -12.93 1.33
CA HIS A 88 -1.46 -11.85 2.27
C HIS A 88 -0.29 -11.43 3.15
N GLN A 89 0.49 -12.39 3.65
CA GLN A 89 1.70 -12.10 4.42
C GLN A 89 2.73 -11.31 3.60
N LEU A 90 2.93 -11.68 2.33
CA LEU A 90 3.81 -10.93 1.41
C LEU A 90 3.29 -9.50 1.17
N PHE A 91 1.99 -9.32 0.95
CA PHE A 91 1.38 -7.99 0.81
C PHE A 91 1.55 -7.14 2.08
N GLN A 92 1.33 -7.73 3.25
CA GLN A 92 1.48 -7.04 4.53
C GLN A 92 2.94 -6.65 4.79
N SER A 93 3.88 -7.54 4.50
CA SER A 93 5.32 -7.25 4.59
C SER A 93 5.71 -6.11 3.64
N ALA A 94 5.32 -6.19 2.37
CA ALA A 94 5.59 -5.17 1.36
C ALA A 94 5.01 -3.81 1.79
N LYS A 95 3.77 -3.78 2.27
CA LYS A 95 3.13 -2.55 2.76
C LYS A 95 3.83 -2.00 4.01
N SER A 96 4.34 -2.86 4.89
CA SER A 96 5.03 -2.44 6.11
C SER A 96 6.39 -1.82 5.81
N LYS A 97 7.17 -2.46 4.94
CA LYS A 97 8.51 -2.01 4.55
C LYS A 97 8.48 -0.83 3.58
N GLY A 98 7.45 -0.74 2.74
CA GLY A 98 7.26 0.34 1.76
C GLY A 98 6.53 1.58 2.28
N LYS A 99 6.44 1.80 3.61
CA LYS A 99 5.73 2.96 4.19
C LYS A 99 6.39 4.30 3.88
N THR A 100 7.73 4.33 3.89
CA THR A 100 8.53 5.53 3.75
C THR A 100 9.68 5.32 2.78
N ALA A 101 9.90 6.26 1.86
CA ALA A 101 11.02 6.20 0.92
C ALA A 101 11.77 7.53 0.86
N TRP A 102 13.10 7.46 0.76
CA TRP A 102 13.97 8.60 0.42
C TRP A 102 14.73 8.26 -0.85
N LEU A 103 14.49 9.01 -1.92
CA LEU A 103 14.97 8.69 -3.26
C LEU A 103 15.49 9.93 -3.97
N TYR A 104 16.51 9.73 -4.81
CA TYR A 104 17.20 10.76 -5.58
C TYR A 104 17.16 10.40 -7.06
N GLU A 105 16.77 11.36 -7.89
CA GLU A 105 16.78 11.22 -9.34
C GLU A 105 18.23 11.19 -9.85
N GLN A 106 18.53 10.18 -10.67
CA GLN A 106 19.85 10.04 -11.27
C GLN A 106 19.98 10.92 -12.52
N PRO A 107 21.15 11.54 -12.74
CA PRO A 107 21.43 12.20 -14.01
C PRO A 107 21.58 11.15 -15.12
N GLU A 108 21.16 11.49 -16.34
CA GLU A 108 21.47 10.66 -17.49
C GLU A 108 22.99 10.71 -17.75
N LEU A 109 23.63 9.54 -17.77
CA LEU A 109 25.07 9.44 -18.02
C LEU A 109 25.44 10.12 -19.35
N GLY A 110 26.37 11.06 -19.30
CA GLY A 110 27.03 11.62 -20.50
C GLY A 110 26.54 12.97 -21.02
N LYS A 111 25.46 13.57 -20.46
CA LYS A 111 24.91 14.84 -20.99
C LYS A 111 25.35 16.11 -20.27
N THR A 112 25.80 16.04 -19.02
CA THR A 112 26.07 17.24 -18.20
C THR A 112 27.37 17.16 -17.42
N HIS A 113 28.20 18.20 -17.57
CA HIS A 113 29.48 18.34 -16.87
C HIS A 113 29.34 19.13 -15.55
N GLN A 114 28.23 19.85 -15.37
CA GLN A 114 27.96 20.67 -14.18
C GLN A 114 27.15 19.90 -13.13
N PRO A 115 27.35 20.20 -11.84
CA PRO A 115 26.56 19.60 -10.78
C PRO A 115 25.09 20.02 -10.90
N VAL A 116 24.18 19.05 -10.79
CA VAL A 116 22.74 19.25 -10.98
C VAL A 116 22.03 19.37 -9.63
N PRO A 117 21.28 20.46 -9.37
CA PRO A 117 20.48 20.59 -8.15
C PRO A 117 19.31 19.59 -8.17
N LEU A 118 19.00 19.01 -7.01
CA LEU A 118 17.81 18.20 -6.82
C LEU A 118 16.86 18.84 -5.81
N TYR A 119 15.60 18.99 -6.20
CA TYR A 119 14.58 19.69 -5.44
C TYR A 119 13.75 18.71 -4.61
N PRO A 120 13.48 19.03 -3.33
CA PRO A 120 12.75 18.14 -2.44
C PRO A 120 11.25 18.14 -2.71
N TRP A 121 10.69 16.97 -2.99
CA TRP A 121 9.27 16.70 -3.17
C TRP A 121 8.76 15.75 -2.09
N LEU A 122 7.78 16.19 -1.31
CA LEU A 122 7.01 15.30 -0.43
C LEU A 122 5.96 14.59 -1.26
N VAL A 123 6.12 13.29 -1.44
CA VAL A 123 5.17 12.46 -2.19
C VAL A 123 4.32 11.68 -1.19
N VAL A 124 3.01 11.69 -1.37
CA VAL A 124 2.05 11.02 -0.49
C VAL A 124 1.02 10.30 -1.33
N ASN A 125 0.87 8.99 -1.08
CA ASN A 125 -0.17 8.18 -1.70
C ASN A 125 -1.27 7.90 -0.68
N ILE A 126 -2.50 8.18 -1.05
CA ILE A 126 -3.66 8.24 -0.17
C ILE A 126 -4.74 7.34 -0.74
N LYS A 127 -5.39 6.56 0.13
CA LYS A 127 -6.63 5.87 -0.15
C LYS A 127 -7.79 6.67 0.42
N VAL A 128 -8.76 7.00 -0.42
CA VAL A 128 -10.05 7.56 -0.02
C VAL A 128 -11.11 6.48 -0.21
N SER A 129 -11.76 6.09 0.88
CA SER A 129 -12.78 5.04 0.91
C SER A 129 -14.13 5.69 1.22
N TYR A 130 -15.02 5.72 0.23
CA TYR A 130 -16.41 6.14 0.40
C TYR A 130 -17.22 4.92 0.83
N LEU A 131 -17.69 4.93 2.08
CA LEU A 131 -18.32 3.80 2.75
C LEU A 131 -19.80 4.08 3.01
N SER A 132 -20.63 3.13 2.66
CA SER A 132 -22.03 2.96 3.07
C SER A 132 -22.33 1.46 3.02
N HIS A 133 -23.53 1.07 2.58
CA HIS A 133 -23.80 -0.30 2.13
C HIS A 133 -22.91 -0.78 0.97
N GLN A 134 -22.26 0.15 0.26
CA GLN A 134 -21.24 -0.11 -0.76
C GLN A 134 -19.95 0.62 -0.40
N GLN A 135 -18.82 0.08 -0.85
CA GLN A 135 -17.51 0.69 -0.68
C GLN A 135 -16.91 1.05 -2.05
N LYS A 136 -16.56 2.32 -2.24
CA LYS A 136 -15.76 2.81 -3.37
C LYS A 136 -14.40 3.27 -2.86
N ASP A 137 -13.34 2.62 -3.30
CA ASP A 137 -11.96 3.00 -2.97
C ASP A 137 -11.33 3.76 -4.16
N VAL A 138 -10.75 4.92 -3.87
CA VAL A 138 -10.00 5.75 -4.81
C VAL A 138 -8.58 5.92 -4.31
N LEU A 139 -7.60 5.73 -5.19
CA LEU A 139 -6.20 5.97 -4.92
C LEU A 139 -5.81 7.33 -5.49
N LEU A 140 -5.24 8.18 -4.64
CA LEU A 140 -4.75 9.50 -5.01
C LEU A 140 -3.25 9.56 -4.73
N SER A 141 -2.52 10.21 -5.63
CA SER A 141 -1.09 10.46 -5.48
C SER A 141 -0.81 11.95 -5.57
N PHE A 142 -0.16 12.51 -4.55
CA PHE A 142 0.20 13.92 -4.53
C PHE A 142 1.70 14.10 -4.35
N GLY A 143 2.26 15.06 -5.08
CA GLY A 143 3.60 15.58 -4.91
C GLY A 143 3.53 17.02 -4.45
N LEU A 144 4.10 17.34 -3.28
CA LEU A 144 4.27 18.70 -2.81
C LEU A 144 5.74 19.10 -2.89
N GLN A 145 6.04 20.11 -3.69
CA GLN A 145 7.39 20.65 -3.76
C GLN A 145 7.70 21.49 -2.52
N LEU A 146 8.74 21.15 -1.77
CA LEU A 146 9.01 21.72 -0.44
C LEU A 146 9.76 23.06 -0.45
N ILE A 147 9.91 23.70 -1.61
CA ILE A 147 10.50 25.05 -1.72
C ILE A 147 9.39 26.09 -1.94
N HIS A 148 8.66 26.03 -3.06
CA HIS A 148 7.58 26.99 -3.33
C HIS A 148 6.18 26.44 -2.98
N GLY A 149 6.03 25.14 -2.73
CA GLY A 149 4.78 24.57 -2.24
C GLY A 149 3.75 24.24 -3.32
N GLN A 150 4.19 24.03 -4.57
CA GLN A 150 3.31 23.53 -5.63
C GLN A 150 2.83 22.12 -5.29
N ILE A 151 1.55 21.85 -5.49
CA ILE A 151 0.95 20.52 -5.40
C ILE A 151 0.72 20.01 -6.82
N VAL A 152 1.15 18.78 -7.07
CA VAL A 152 0.99 18.05 -8.33
C VAL A 152 0.20 16.78 -8.03
N GLU A 153 -0.83 16.52 -8.82
CA GLU A 153 -1.65 15.30 -8.75
C GLU A 153 -1.02 14.21 -9.63
N ASP A 154 -1.44 12.96 -9.44
CA ASP A 154 -0.91 11.79 -10.15
C ASP A 154 0.62 11.71 -10.13
N MET A 155 1.21 12.05 -8.98
CA MET A 155 2.66 12.12 -8.83
C MET A 155 3.37 10.79 -9.13
N MET A 156 2.75 9.64 -8.82
CA MET A 156 3.29 8.33 -9.17
C MET A 156 3.46 8.12 -10.68
N GLU A 157 2.60 8.71 -11.53
CA GLU A 157 2.76 8.60 -12.99
C GLU A 157 3.94 9.43 -13.48
N HIS A 158 4.18 10.60 -12.88
CA HIS A 158 5.35 11.43 -13.15
C HIS A 158 6.65 10.75 -12.71
N LEU A 159 6.61 10.00 -11.61
CA LEU A 159 7.78 9.25 -11.10
C LEU A 159 8.07 7.99 -11.91
N ARG A 160 7.08 7.40 -12.59
CA ARG A 160 7.23 6.13 -13.33
C ARG A 160 8.30 6.20 -14.43
N SER A 161 8.50 7.37 -15.03
CA SER A 161 9.49 7.60 -16.10
C SER A 161 10.89 7.93 -15.58
N LYS A 162 11.06 8.13 -14.27
CA LYS A 162 12.32 8.58 -13.66
C LYS A 162 13.13 7.43 -13.09
N THR A 163 14.46 7.54 -13.19
CA THR A 163 15.40 6.62 -12.54
C THR A 163 15.75 7.14 -11.15
N LEU A 164 15.25 6.46 -10.12
CA LEU A 164 15.33 6.88 -8.72
C LEU A 164 16.16 5.89 -7.90
N HIS A 165 17.08 6.39 -7.08
CA HIS A 165 17.92 5.55 -6.21
C HIS A 165 17.97 6.09 -4.77
N PRO A 166 18.19 5.22 -3.77
CA PRO A 166 18.30 5.65 -2.37
C PRO A 166 19.61 6.37 -2.05
N VAL A 167 20.60 6.30 -2.95
CA VAL A 167 21.91 6.91 -2.81
C VAL A 167 22.04 8.08 -3.77
N ILE A 168 22.63 9.17 -3.30
CA ILE A 168 22.93 10.32 -4.13
C ILE A 168 24.01 9.98 -5.16
N SER A 169 23.82 10.45 -6.40
CA SER A 169 24.80 10.24 -7.46
C SER A 169 25.99 11.16 -7.30
N GLU A 170 27.13 10.77 -7.88
CA GLU A 170 28.20 11.72 -8.12
C GLU A 170 27.68 12.84 -9.03
N ARG A 171 27.88 14.10 -8.63
CA ARG A 171 27.46 15.33 -9.35
C ARG A 171 25.99 15.74 -9.19
N THR A 172 25.27 15.24 -8.19
CA THR A 172 24.01 15.86 -7.75
C THR A 172 24.13 16.43 -6.34
N PHE A 173 23.34 17.45 -6.03
CA PHE A 173 23.28 18.00 -4.68
C PHE A 173 21.83 18.33 -4.29
N PRO A 174 21.38 17.97 -3.07
CA PRO A 174 20.02 18.18 -2.64
C PRO A 174 19.83 19.63 -2.17
N MET A 175 18.78 20.27 -2.66
CA MET A 175 18.35 21.59 -2.23
C MET A 175 17.65 21.50 -0.86
N LYS A 176 17.83 22.54 -0.04
CA LYS A 176 17.23 22.62 1.29
C LYS A 176 15.73 22.89 1.18
N SER A 177 14.92 22.09 1.86
CA SER A 177 13.48 22.34 2.02
C SER A 177 13.24 23.66 2.79
N LEU A 178 12.38 24.51 2.27
CA LEU A 178 11.90 25.72 2.96
C LEU A 178 10.62 25.43 3.76
N ILE A 179 9.81 24.49 3.27
CA ILE A 179 8.57 24.05 3.91
C ILE A 179 8.86 22.82 4.77
N GLN A 180 8.44 22.85 6.03
CA GLN A 180 8.53 21.71 6.93
C GLN A 180 7.58 20.58 6.49
N LEU A 181 8.01 19.33 6.65
CA LEU A 181 7.21 18.15 6.27
C LEU A 181 5.81 18.15 6.91
N LYS A 182 5.69 18.52 8.19
CA LYS A 182 4.40 18.63 8.89
C LYS A 182 3.47 19.65 8.23
N SER A 183 3.99 20.84 7.91
CA SER A 183 3.24 21.87 7.20
C SER A 183 2.87 21.42 5.79
N GLY A 184 3.75 20.68 5.12
CA GLY A 184 3.49 20.10 3.80
C GLY A 184 2.36 19.08 3.83
N LEU A 185 2.38 18.16 4.79
CA LEU A 185 1.28 17.19 4.99
C LEU A 185 -0.05 17.89 5.27
N LEU A 186 -0.06 18.98 6.05
CA LEU A 186 -1.28 19.74 6.29
C LEU A 186 -1.83 20.39 5.01
N ARG A 187 -0.95 20.85 4.10
CA ARG A 187 -1.38 21.37 2.80
C ARG A 187 -2.00 20.27 1.93
N ILE A 188 -1.37 19.10 1.87
CA ILE A 188 -1.92 17.93 1.16
C ILE A 188 -3.27 17.52 1.77
N LYS A 189 -3.39 17.49 3.11
CA LYS A 189 -4.67 17.21 3.78
C LYS A 189 -5.78 18.15 3.33
N LYS A 190 -5.51 19.47 3.35
CA LYS A 190 -6.48 20.48 2.89
C LYS A 190 -6.84 20.30 1.41
N HIS A 191 -5.87 19.93 0.59
CA HIS A 191 -6.10 19.64 -0.84
C HIS A 191 -7.02 18.44 -1.02
N VAL A 192 -6.79 17.36 -0.26
CA VAL A 192 -7.66 16.16 -0.24
C VAL A 192 -9.06 16.49 0.26
N GLU A 193 -9.20 17.27 1.33
CA GLU A 193 -10.50 17.74 1.82
C GLU A 193 -11.25 18.54 0.75
N GLY A 194 -10.54 19.41 0.01
CA GLY A 194 -11.10 20.14 -1.12
C GLY A 194 -11.48 19.25 -2.31
N HIS A 195 -10.72 18.18 -2.58
CA HIS A 195 -11.06 17.20 -3.60
C HIS A 195 -12.32 16.41 -3.22
N ILE A 196 -12.42 15.94 -1.98
CA ILE A 196 -13.58 15.22 -1.45
C ILE A 196 -14.82 16.11 -1.49
N ALA A 197 -14.70 17.40 -1.12
CA ALA A 197 -15.83 18.33 -1.12
C ALA A 197 -16.40 18.65 -2.51
N LYS A 198 -15.64 18.38 -3.59
CA LYS A 198 -16.10 18.57 -4.97
C LYS A 198 -16.80 17.35 -5.55
N GLU A 199 -16.66 16.18 -4.92
CA GLU A 199 -17.32 14.96 -5.39
C GLU A 199 -18.84 15.05 -5.18
N PRO A 200 -19.66 14.50 -6.09
CA PRO A 200 -21.12 14.49 -5.94
C PRO A 200 -21.55 13.85 -4.62
N SER A 201 -22.47 14.49 -3.89
CA SER A 201 -23.05 13.96 -2.63
C SER A 201 -24.12 12.90 -2.86
N GLU A 202 -24.51 12.63 -4.11
CA GLU A 202 -25.63 11.76 -4.48
C GLU A 202 -25.54 10.38 -3.82
N TRP A 203 -24.33 9.82 -3.68
CA TRP A 203 -24.13 8.53 -3.03
C TRP A 203 -24.49 8.54 -1.54
N ALA A 204 -24.22 9.65 -0.85
CA ALA A 204 -24.52 9.82 0.57
C ALA A 204 -26.03 10.04 0.78
N ASP A 205 -26.65 10.84 -0.10
CA ASP A 205 -28.09 11.08 -0.08
C ASP A 205 -28.88 9.77 -0.29
N LEU A 206 -28.47 8.95 -1.27
CA LEU A 206 -29.03 7.62 -1.50
C LEU A 206 -28.81 6.67 -0.32
N ALA A 207 -27.66 6.75 0.35
CA ALA A 207 -27.37 5.93 1.52
C ALA A 207 -28.28 6.29 2.69
N TYR A 208 -28.53 7.58 2.93
CA TYR A 208 -29.48 8.03 3.95
C TYR A 208 -30.92 7.64 3.64
N GLN A 209 -31.35 7.72 2.38
CA GLN A 209 -32.68 7.26 1.96
C GLN A 209 -32.88 5.78 2.25
N ARG A 210 -31.92 4.93 1.83
CA ARG A 210 -31.97 3.49 2.12
C ARG A 210 -31.95 3.18 3.61
N MET A 211 -31.14 3.92 4.38
CA MET A 211 -31.12 3.78 5.83
C MET A 211 -32.50 4.05 6.44
N ALA A 212 -33.19 5.10 6.00
CA ALA A 212 -34.52 5.43 6.49
C ALA A 212 -35.56 4.36 6.12
N GLU A 213 -35.49 3.80 4.91
CA GLU A 213 -36.34 2.68 4.49
C GLU A 213 -36.14 1.43 5.37
N GLU A 214 -34.89 1.05 5.64
CA GLU A 214 -34.55 -0.11 6.47
C GLU A 214 -34.96 0.10 7.94
N LEU A 215 -34.75 1.30 8.48
CA LEU A 215 -35.19 1.66 9.83
C LEU A 215 -36.71 1.61 9.95
N HIS A 216 -37.44 2.08 8.93
CA HIS A 216 -38.89 2.03 8.93
C HIS A 216 -39.41 0.58 8.92
N VAL A 217 -38.78 -0.31 8.14
CA VAL A 217 -39.12 -1.74 8.14
C VAL A 217 -38.87 -2.36 9.52
N LEU A 218 -37.75 -2.01 10.16
CA LEU A 218 -37.43 -2.48 11.51
C LEU A 218 -38.46 -1.99 12.54
N GLU A 219 -38.85 -0.71 12.49
CA GLU A 219 -39.87 -0.14 13.37
C GLU A 219 -41.21 -0.87 13.24
N VAL A 220 -41.70 -1.09 12.01
CA VAL A 220 -42.95 -1.82 11.76
C VAL A 220 -42.85 -3.27 12.25
N TYR A 221 -41.70 -3.93 12.09
CA TYR A 221 -41.50 -5.29 12.58
C TYR A 221 -41.50 -5.36 14.11
N TYR A 222 -40.84 -4.39 14.78
CA TYR A 222 -40.82 -4.28 16.22
C TYR A 222 -42.23 -4.05 16.80
N GLU A 223 -43.01 -3.14 16.22
CA GLU A 223 -44.40 -2.87 16.66
C GLU A 223 -45.32 -4.10 16.56
N ASN A 224 -45.06 -4.99 15.60
CA ASN A 224 -45.87 -6.19 15.35
C ASN A 224 -45.29 -7.48 15.97
N SER A 225 -44.15 -7.40 16.66
CA SER A 225 -43.48 -8.56 17.27
C SER A 225 -43.36 -8.41 18.79
N SER A 226 -43.01 -9.49 19.47
CA SER A 226 -42.69 -9.49 20.91
C SER A 226 -41.18 -9.43 21.14
N GLN A 227 -40.42 -8.79 20.22
CA GLN A 227 -38.98 -8.61 20.39
C GLN A 227 -38.67 -7.77 21.62
N SER A 228 -37.50 -8.01 22.21
CA SER A 228 -37.03 -7.18 23.31
C SER A 228 -36.50 -5.83 22.80
N GLU A 229 -36.57 -4.80 23.63
CA GLU A 229 -36.03 -3.48 23.32
C GLU A 229 -34.50 -3.52 23.09
N GLU A 230 -33.81 -4.45 23.75
CA GLU A 230 -32.37 -4.67 23.54
C GLU A 230 -32.04 -5.20 22.13
N GLU A 231 -32.84 -6.14 21.61
CA GLU A 231 -32.68 -6.67 20.25
C GLU A 231 -32.94 -5.60 19.20
N TYR A 232 -33.98 -4.78 19.41
CA TYR A 232 -34.31 -3.66 18.53
C TYR A 232 -33.16 -2.64 18.45
N GLU A 233 -32.61 -2.20 19.59
CA GLU A 233 -31.51 -1.23 19.61
C GLU A 233 -30.23 -1.79 18.98
N GLN A 234 -29.96 -3.10 19.15
CA GLN A 234 -28.84 -3.77 18.48
C GLN A 234 -29.00 -3.80 16.96
N GLU A 235 -30.19 -4.17 16.46
CA GLU A 235 -30.47 -4.20 15.02
C GLU A 235 -30.43 -2.79 14.41
N LYS A 236 -31.02 -1.80 15.09
CA LYS A 236 -30.97 -0.40 14.69
C LYS A 236 -29.54 0.11 14.59
N ALA A 237 -28.71 -0.15 15.61
CA ALA A 237 -27.29 0.22 15.59
C ALA A 237 -26.53 -0.47 14.44
N ALA A 238 -26.87 -1.72 14.10
CA ALA A 238 -26.28 -2.43 12.98
C ALA A 238 -26.69 -1.83 11.62
N ILE A 239 -27.95 -1.42 11.46
CA ILE A 239 -28.44 -0.71 10.27
C ILE A 239 -27.71 0.62 10.13
N GLU A 240 -27.64 1.42 11.20
CA GLU A 240 -26.93 2.69 11.19
C GLU A 240 -25.45 2.50 10.84
N ALA A 241 -24.76 1.54 11.46
CA ALA A 241 -23.35 1.27 11.17
C ALA A 241 -23.11 0.85 9.71
N ARG A 242 -24.07 0.18 9.08
CA ARG A 242 -23.98 -0.31 7.71
C ARG A 242 -24.28 0.78 6.68
N TYR A 243 -25.31 1.60 6.91
CA TYR A 243 -25.80 2.52 5.89
C TYR A 243 -25.31 3.95 6.08
N LYS A 244 -24.92 4.36 7.30
CA LYS A 244 -24.44 5.71 7.56
C LYS A 244 -23.20 6.02 6.69
N PRO A 245 -23.30 7.00 5.78
CA PRO A 245 -22.20 7.31 4.88
C PRO A 245 -21.00 7.86 5.66
N ASN A 246 -19.82 7.34 5.36
CA ASN A 246 -18.56 7.78 5.95
C ASN A 246 -17.46 7.80 4.90
N ILE A 247 -16.52 8.74 5.02
CA ILE A 247 -15.36 8.83 4.13
C ILE A 247 -14.11 8.55 4.97
N GLY A 248 -13.49 7.39 4.74
CA GLY A 248 -12.21 7.03 5.32
C GLY A 248 -11.06 7.58 4.48
N VAL A 249 -10.12 8.29 5.10
CA VAL A 249 -8.89 8.75 4.43
C VAL A 249 -7.68 8.11 5.12
N GLN A 250 -6.86 7.40 4.34
CA GLN A 250 -5.69 6.72 4.86
C GLN A 250 -4.46 6.99 3.98
N ILE A 251 -3.35 7.42 4.58
CA ILE A 251 -2.05 7.45 3.90
C ILE A 251 -1.56 6.00 3.77
N ILE A 252 -1.32 5.56 2.52
CA ILE A 252 -0.76 4.23 2.22
C ILE A 252 0.74 4.23 2.45
N ASN A 253 1.42 5.21 1.85
CA ASN A 253 2.85 5.45 2.00
C ASN A 253 3.16 6.92 1.68
N CYS A 254 4.34 7.36 2.09
CA CYS A 254 4.86 8.68 1.75
C CYS A 254 6.37 8.61 1.54
N GLY A 255 6.95 9.65 0.97
CA GLY A 255 8.39 9.70 0.80
C GLY A 255 8.90 11.09 0.46
N LEU A 256 10.21 11.24 0.54
CA LEU A 256 10.91 12.44 0.10
C LEU A 256 11.71 12.08 -1.15
N PHE A 257 11.37 12.75 -2.24
CA PHE A 257 11.96 12.52 -3.55
C PHE A 257 12.71 13.77 -3.97
N TYR A 258 13.98 13.62 -4.31
CA TYR A 258 14.84 14.69 -4.76
C TYR A 258 14.93 14.62 -6.28
N LEU A 259 14.19 15.49 -6.96
CA LEU A 259 14.01 15.46 -8.42
C LEU A 259 14.72 16.62 -9.09
N LYS A 260 15.11 16.46 -10.35
CA LYS A 260 15.74 17.54 -11.13
C LYS A 260 14.75 18.68 -11.44
N ASP A 261 13.48 18.34 -11.57
CA ASP A 261 12.44 19.28 -11.95
C ASP A 261 11.89 20.04 -10.74
N THR A 262 11.81 21.36 -10.87
CA THR A 262 11.14 22.22 -9.89
C THR A 262 9.63 22.25 -10.06
N ALA A 263 9.14 22.05 -11.28
CA ALA A 263 7.74 22.02 -11.63
C ALA A 263 7.49 20.83 -12.56
N LEU A 264 6.39 20.14 -12.29
CA LEU A 264 5.85 19.05 -13.11
C LEU A 264 4.48 19.48 -13.63
#